data_AF-A0A167R4U6-F1
#
_entry.id   AF-A0A167R4U6-F1
#
_cell.length_a   1.000
_cell.length_b   1.000
_cell.length_c   1.000
_cell.angle_alpha   90.00
_cell.angle_beta   90.00
_cell.angle_gamma   90.00
#
_symmetry.space_group_name_H-M   'P 1'
#
loop_
_entity.id
_entity.type
_entity.pdbx_description
1 polymer ?
#
loop_
_entity_poly.entity_id
_entity_poly.type
_entity_poly.pdbx_seq_one_letter_code
_entity_poly.pdbx_strand_id
1 'polypeptide(L)'
;MSAVYLAPAPNGQRIKGRNPGLRTRQALPRTVPRPFLRALRVRSMATAAPLPPIMDANRRAKVFNHKGLADDNTRLALLGAALLVTIATLYKLAQYDHGATGQVTSERSLLVRQEAMASYAVHYSLQNHLRARENVEHVQNTPSAQATLFEAYVAAVFVESNFNFAFVRDWLFSLWNLRTPQ
;
A
#
# COMPACT_ATOMS: atom_id res chain seq x y z
N MET A 1 -46.90 -34.95 -6.06
CA MET A 1 -46.96 -36.39 -6.44
C MET A 1 -46.28 -36.48 -7.80
N SER A 2 -45.16 -37.15 -8.04
CA SER A 2 -44.60 -38.35 -7.41
C SER A 2 -43.07 -38.32 -7.46
N ALA A 3 -42.45 -38.92 -6.44
CA ALA A 3 -41.05 -39.31 -6.40
C ALA A 3 -40.93 -40.77 -6.88
N VAL A 4 -39.85 -41.12 -7.58
CA VAL A 4 -39.30 -42.49 -7.57
C VAL A 4 -37.77 -42.42 -7.49
N TYR A 5 -37.30 -43.03 -6.42
CA TYR A 5 -35.93 -43.32 -6.00
C TYR A 5 -35.42 -44.59 -6.71
N LEU A 6 -34.11 -44.73 -6.96
CA LEU A 6 -33.34 -45.97 -6.70
C LEU A 6 -31.83 -45.76 -6.90
N ALA A 7 -31.07 -46.15 -5.86
CA ALA A 7 -29.61 -46.22 -5.73
C ALA A 7 -29.18 -47.73 -5.70
N PRO A 8 -27.98 -48.13 -5.22
CA PRO A 8 -26.64 -48.03 -5.83
C PRO A 8 -25.83 -49.39 -5.83
N ALA A 9 -24.54 -49.30 -6.25
CA ALA A 9 -23.37 -50.18 -5.92
C ALA A 9 -23.14 -51.46 -6.79
N PRO A 10 -21.91 -52.05 -6.88
CA PRO A 10 -21.11 -52.51 -5.73
C PRO A 10 -19.56 -52.30 -5.77
N ASN A 11 -18.98 -52.60 -4.60
CA ASN A 11 -17.58 -52.68 -4.18
C ASN A 11 -16.82 -53.91 -4.76
N GLY A 12 -15.48 -53.83 -4.87
CA GLY A 12 -14.59 -54.97 -5.16
C GLY A 12 -13.15 -54.74 -4.64
N GLN A 13 -12.54 -55.77 -4.04
CA GLN A 13 -11.50 -55.73 -2.99
C GLN A 13 -10.01 -55.66 -3.44
N ARG A 14 -9.16 -55.20 -2.50
CA ARG A 14 -7.68 -55.40 -2.35
C ARG A 14 -7.26 -56.88 -2.36
N ILE A 15 -6.01 -57.22 -2.79
CA ILE A 15 -4.98 -57.99 -2.02
C ILE A 15 -3.51 -57.71 -2.51
N LYS A 16 -2.66 -57.39 -1.51
CA LYS A 16 -1.20 -57.57 -1.25
C LYS A 16 -0.15 -57.78 -2.36
N GLY A 17 0.92 -56.98 -2.27
CA GLY A 17 2.31 -57.35 -2.56
C GLY A 17 3.24 -56.85 -1.43
N ARG A 18 4.12 -57.71 -0.93
CA ARG A 18 5.06 -57.50 0.20
C ARG A 18 6.48 -57.75 -0.33
N ASN A 19 7.44 -56.86 -0.09
CA ASN A 19 8.87 -57.21 0.07
C ASN A 19 9.70 -56.03 0.63
N PRO A 20 10.92 -56.27 1.15
CA PRO A 20 11.37 -55.70 2.42
C PRO A 20 12.61 -54.80 2.30
N GLY A 21 12.84 -54.01 3.36
CA GLY A 21 14.17 -53.62 3.86
C GLY A 21 15.12 -52.85 2.95
N LEU A 22 15.32 -51.56 3.23
CA LEU A 22 16.67 -50.99 3.36
C LEU A 22 16.60 -49.68 4.16
N ARG A 23 17.17 -49.73 5.37
CA ARG A 23 17.47 -48.57 6.20
C ARG A 23 18.56 -47.76 5.50
N THR A 24 18.29 -46.50 5.20
CA THR A 24 19.34 -45.49 5.10
C THR A 24 18.92 -44.30 5.95
N ARG A 25 19.62 -44.10 7.06
CA ARG A 25 19.55 -42.86 7.85
C ARG A 25 20.06 -41.73 6.96
N GLN A 26 19.20 -40.78 6.60
CA GLN A 26 19.66 -39.48 6.11
C GLN A 26 19.35 -38.41 7.17
N ALA A 27 20.41 -37.66 7.46
CA ALA A 27 20.53 -36.72 8.54
C ALA A 27 19.73 -35.43 8.31
N LEU A 28 19.25 -34.84 9.39
CA LEU A 28 18.73 -33.47 9.43
C LEU A 28 19.83 -32.47 9.04
N PRO A 29 19.59 -31.53 8.10
CA PRO A 29 20.48 -30.40 7.95
C PRO A 29 20.33 -29.45 9.14
N ARG A 30 21.45 -29.25 9.81
CA ARG A 30 21.68 -28.27 10.87
C ARG A 30 21.75 -26.86 10.27
N THR A 31 21.19 -25.92 11.04
CA THR A 31 21.51 -24.47 11.10
C THR A 31 21.24 -23.61 9.86
N VAL A 32 20.25 -22.72 10.00
CA VAL A 32 20.04 -21.56 9.11
C VAL A 32 20.95 -20.42 9.60
N PRO A 33 21.92 -19.93 8.82
CA PRO A 33 22.68 -18.75 9.22
C PRO A 33 21.85 -17.50 8.92
N ARG A 34 21.40 -16.79 9.97
CA ARG A 34 21.07 -15.36 9.85
C ARG A 34 22.37 -14.58 10.08
N PRO A 35 22.77 -13.73 9.12
CA PRO A 35 22.52 -12.31 9.34
C PRO A 35 22.12 -11.60 8.03
N PHE A 36 20.82 -11.61 7.71
CA PHE A 36 20.22 -10.76 6.66
C PHE A 36 19.90 -9.34 7.18
N LEU A 37 20.75 -8.76 8.04
CA LEU A 37 20.51 -7.45 8.68
C LEU A 37 21.57 -6.39 8.39
N ARG A 38 22.32 -6.46 7.27
CA ARG A 38 23.27 -5.39 6.96
C ARG A 38 23.68 -5.30 5.48
N ALA A 39 22.72 -5.08 4.58
CA ALA A 39 23.04 -4.68 3.21
C ALA A 39 21.95 -3.89 2.46
N LEU A 40 21.00 -3.22 3.14
CA LEU A 40 20.32 -2.08 2.50
C LEU A 40 21.22 -0.84 2.61
N ARG A 41 22.36 -0.96 1.91
CA ARG A 41 23.20 0.14 1.50
C ARG A 41 22.34 1.08 0.67
N VAL A 42 22.02 2.23 1.25
CA VAL A 42 21.82 3.54 0.61
C VAL A 42 21.80 3.41 -0.92
N ARG A 43 20.64 3.05 -1.48
CA ARG A 43 20.41 3.19 -2.92
C ARG A 43 20.01 4.65 -3.15
N SER A 44 21.01 5.41 -3.59
CA SER A 44 20.96 6.59 -4.46
C SER A 44 19.67 7.44 -4.42
N MET A 45 19.78 8.65 -3.87
CA MET A 45 18.77 9.72 -3.80
C MET A 45 18.43 10.35 -5.18
N ALA A 46 18.07 9.54 -6.19
CA ALA A 46 17.67 10.03 -7.51
C ALA A 46 16.61 9.16 -8.23
N THR A 47 15.77 8.41 -7.48
CA THR A 47 14.78 7.47 -8.05
C THR A 47 13.39 7.62 -7.44
N ALA A 48 12.96 8.85 -7.18
CA ALA A 48 11.60 9.15 -6.72
C ALA A 48 10.88 9.97 -7.81
N ALA A 49 9.57 9.75 -7.98
CA ALA A 49 8.75 10.67 -8.75
C ALA A 49 8.89 12.06 -8.09
N PRO A 50 9.17 13.14 -8.84
CA PRO A 50 9.34 14.46 -8.24
C PRO A 50 8.05 14.87 -7.53
N LEU A 51 8.20 15.47 -6.34
CA LEU A 51 7.07 15.96 -5.55
C LEU A 51 6.48 17.22 -6.22
N PRO A 52 5.20 17.23 -6.63
CA PRO A 52 4.60 18.40 -7.23
C PRO A 52 4.54 19.56 -6.22
N PRO A 53 5.00 20.77 -6.57
CA PRO A 53 5.03 21.89 -5.64
C PRO A 53 3.62 22.42 -5.34
N ILE A 54 3.45 23.00 -4.14
CA ILE A 54 2.28 23.78 -3.74
C ILE A 54 2.77 25.22 -3.58
N MET A 55 2.33 26.11 -4.48
CA MET A 55 2.81 27.49 -4.55
C MET A 55 1.99 28.42 -3.66
N ASP A 56 0.68 28.17 -3.53
CA ASP A 56 -0.17 28.96 -2.66
C ASP A 56 0.21 28.78 -1.18
N ALA A 57 0.64 29.87 -0.55
CA ALA A 57 1.17 29.85 0.82
C ALA A 57 0.12 29.42 1.84
N ASN A 58 -1.15 29.81 1.65
CA ASN A 58 -2.25 29.46 2.55
C ASN A 58 -2.57 27.97 2.46
N ARG A 59 -2.64 27.42 1.24
CA ARG A 59 -2.81 26.00 0.98
C ARG A 59 -1.65 25.19 1.55
N ARG A 60 -0.42 25.65 1.33
CA ARG A 60 0.77 25.02 1.90
C ARG A 60 0.69 24.98 3.43
N ALA A 61 0.38 26.11 4.08
CA ALA A 61 0.23 26.17 5.53
C ALA A 61 -0.85 25.19 6.03
N LYS A 62 -2.00 25.14 5.35
CA LYS A 62 -3.11 24.24 5.66
C LYS A 62 -2.72 22.76 5.62
N VAL A 63 -1.96 22.34 4.60
CA VAL A 63 -1.49 20.94 4.47
C VAL A 63 -0.66 20.51 5.68
N PHE A 64 0.19 21.41 6.18
CA PHE A 64 1.13 21.12 7.27
C PHE A 64 0.57 21.41 8.67
N ASN A 65 -0.65 21.91 8.79
CA ASN A 65 -1.30 22.10 10.09
C ASN A 65 -1.99 20.79 10.53
N HIS A 66 -1.48 20.15 11.58
CA HIS A 66 -2.09 18.97 12.17
C HIS A 66 -3.47 19.28 12.79
N LYS A 67 -4.28 18.24 12.94
CA LYS A 67 -5.61 18.29 13.55
C LYS A 67 -5.59 19.10 14.84
N GLY A 68 -6.56 19.99 14.97
CA GLY A 68 -6.73 20.86 16.13
C GLY A 68 -6.07 22.23 15.99
N LEU A 69 -5.22 22.47 14.99
CA LEU A 69 -4.85 23.84 14.62
C LEU A 69 -5.99 24.53 13.84
N ALA A 70 -5.95 25.86 13.78
CA ALA A 70 -6.82 26.60 12.86
C ALA A 70 -6.44 26.23 11.42
N ASP A 71 -7.45 26.01 10.57
CA ASP A 71 -7.27 25.50 9.21
C ASP A 71 -6.36 24.27 9.15
N ASP A 72 -6.74 23.22 9.87
CA ASP A 72 -6.02 21.95 9.81
C ASP A 72 -6.21 21.21 8.47
N ASN A 73 -5.37 20.20 8.29
CA ASN A 73 -5.26 19.44 7.06
C ASN A 73 -6.38 18.42 6.85
N THR A 74 -7.29 18.23 7.81
CA THR A 74 -8.24 17.10 7.79
C THR A 74 -9.23 17.14 6.63
N ARG A 75 -9.69 18.35 6.23
CA ARG A 75 -10.58 18.52 5.07
C ARG A 75 -9.88 18.22 3.75
N LEU A 76 -8.59 18.58 3.63
CA LEU A 76 -7.79 18.22 2.47
C LEU A 76 -7.53 16.71 2.48
N ALA A 77 -7.20 16.13 3.63
CA ALA A 77 -6.99 14.69 3.75
C ALA A 77 -8.22 13.88 3.35
N LEU A 78 -9.43 14.33 3.71
CA LEU A 78 -10.68 13.70 3.27
C LEU A 78 -10.80 13.64 1.74
N LEU A 79 -10.53 14.75 1.04
CA LEU A 79 -10.54 14.78 -0.42
C LEU A 79 -9.41 13.91 -1.01
N GLY A 80 -8.22 13.97 -0.41
CA GLY A 80 -7.05 13.24 -0.84
C GLY A 80 -7.23 11.73 -0.73
N ALA A 81 -7.82 11.26 0.37
CA ALA A 81 -8.14 9.85 0.58
C ALA A 81 -9.08 9.32 -0.51
N ALA A 82 -10.10 10.09 -0.89
CA ALA A 82 -10.99 9.73 -2.00
C ALA A 82 -10.23 9.66 -3.33
N LEU A 83 -9.40 10.66 -3.65
CA LEU A 83 -8.58 10.67 -4.87
C LEU A 83 -7.63 9.47 -4.93
N LEU A 84 -6.94 9.17 -3.82
CA LEU A 84 -6.02 8.04 -3.71
C LEU A 84 -6.73 6.71 -3.96
N VAL A 85 -7.88 6.49 -3.35
CA VAL A 85 -8.68 5.29 -3.57
C VAL A 85 -9.10 5.17 -5.04
N THR A 86 -9.61 6.25 -5.64
CA THR A 86 -10.03 6.25 -7.05
C THR A 86 -8.86 5.96 -7.98
N ILE A 87 -7.75 6.69 -7.83
CA ILE A 87 -6.57 6.57 -8.71
C ILE A 87 -5.88 5.22 -8.52
N ALA A 88 -5.78 4.71 -7.29
CA ALA A 88 -5.23 3.38 -7.03
C ALA A 88 -6.10 2.28 -7.62
N THR A 89 -7.43 2.47 -7.62
CA THR A 89 -8.35 1.54 -8.28
C THR A 89 -8.10 1.52 -9.78
N LEU A 90 -7.99 2.70 -10.43
CA LEU A 90 -7.66 2.79 -11.86
C LEU A 90 -6.31 2.14 -12.18
N TYR A 91 -5.29 2.38 -11.36
CA TYR A 91 -3.96 1.77 -11.51
C TYR A 91 -4.02 0.24 -11.50
N LYS A 92 -4.77 -0.33 -10.55
CA LYS A 92 -4.89 -1.79 -10.43
C LYS A 92 -5.79 -2.39 -11.49
N LEU A 93 -6.87 -1.73 -11.90
CA LEU A 93 -7.69 -2.17 -13.02
C LEU A 93 -6.87 -2.26 -14.32
N ALA A 94 -5.98 -1.30 -14.57
CA ALA A 94 -5.11 -1.33 -15.74
C ALA A 94 -4.06 -2.46 -15.72
N GLN A 95 -3.69 -2.98 -14.54
CA GLN A 95 -2.76 -4.11 -14.40
C GLN A 95 -3.45 -5.47 -14.46
N TYR A 96 -4.74 -5.54 -14.12
CA TYR A 96 -5.50 -6.77 -13.98
C TYR A 96 -6.70 -6.77 -14.94
N ASP A 97 -6.43 -6.72 -16.25
CA ASP A 97 -7.45 -6.63 -17.31
C ASP A 97 -8.50 -7.78 -17.26
N HIS A 98 -8.14 -8.92 -16.64
CA HIS A 98 -9.03 -10.07 -16.42
C HIS A 98 -9.06 -10.56 -14.97
N GLY A 99 -8.58 -9.75 -14.01
CA GLY A 99 -8.54 -10.13 -12.60
C GLY A 99 -9.93 -10.07 -11.94
N ALA A 100 -10.19 -10.96 -10.98
CA ALA A 100 -11.41 -10.89 -10.18
C ALA A 100 -11.46 -9.59 -9.36
N THR A 101 -12.63 -8.98 -9.20
CA THR A 101 -12.84 -7.73 -8.44
C THR A 101 -12.22 -7.75 -7.04
N GLY A 102 -12.23 -8.93 -6.38
CA GLY A 102 -11.60 -9.12 -5.07
C GLY A 102 -10.08 -8.94 -5.08
N GLN A 103 -9.40 -9.38 -6.14
CA GLN A 103 -7.96 -9.22 -6.29
C GLN A 103 -7.58 -7.74 -6.47
N VAL A 104 -8.28 -7.02 -7.33
CA VAL A 104 -8.10 -5.57 -7.53
C VAL A 104 -8.28 -4.82 -6.21
N THR A 105 -9.32 -5.17 -5.45
CA THR A 105 -9.63 -4.56 -4.14
C THR A 105 -8.51 -4.81 -3.11
N SER A 106 -8.02 -6.05 -3.03
CA SER A 106 -6.91 -6.43 -2.14
C SER A 106 -5.63 -5.66 -2.49
N GLU A 107 -5.25 -5.71 -3.76
CA GLU A 107 -4.03 -5.07 -4.30
C GLU A 107 -4.06 -3.54 -4.19
N ARG A 108 -5.21 -2.92 -4.46
CA ARG A 108 -5.40 -1.48 -4.25
C ARG A 108 -5.20 -1.12 -2.79
N SER A 109 -5.70 -1.94 -1.86
CA SER A 109 -5.64 -1.63 -0.43
C SER A 109 -4.19 -1.58 0.08
N LEU A 110 -3.27 -2.34 -0.52
CA LEU A 110 -1.84 -2.24 -0.23
C LEU A 110 -1.24 -0.87 -0.60
N LEU A 111 -1.79 -0.20 -1.61
CA LEU A 111 -1.33 1.11 -2.06
C LEU A 111 -1.84 2.26 -1.18
N VAL A 112 -3.03 2.11 -0.60
CA VAL A 112 -3.76 3.19 0.10
C VAL A 112 -3.91 2.99 1.61
N ARG A 113 -3.41 1.88 2.17
CA ARG A 113 -3.37 1.68 3.63
C ARG A 113 -2.49 2.72 4.33
N GLN A 114 -2.76 2.94 5.61
CA GLN A 114 -2.09 3.96 6.42
C GLN A 114 -0.56 3.85 6.37
N GLU A 115 -0.03 2.64 6.42
CA GLU A 115 1.43 2.41 6.40
C GLU A 115 2.06 2.86 5.09
N ALA A 116 1.36 2.68 3.96
CA ALA A 116 1.83 3.17 2.66
C ALA A 116 1.82 4.70 2.63
N MET A 117 0.72 5.32 3.07
CA MET A 117 0.58 6.78 3.10
C MET A 117 1.63 7.45 4.01
N ALA A 118 1.84 6.88 5.20
CA ALA A 118 2.88 7.32 6.12
C ALA A 118 4.28 7.19 5.50
N SER A 119 4.56 6.07 4.84
CA SER A 119 5.83 5.85 4.15
C SER A 119 6.08 6.89 3.04
N TYR A 120 5.04 7.31 2.30
CA TYR A 120 5.18 8.36 1.29
C TYR A 120 5.45 9.74 1.90
N ALA A 121 4.78 10.10 3.01
CA ALA A 121 5.11 11.33 3.72
C ALA A 121 6.58 11.37 4.15
N VAL A 122 7.06 10.27 4.77
CA VAL A 122 8.46 10.12 5.20
C VAL A 122 9.42 10.17 4.03
N HIS A 123 9.10 9.50 2.92
CA HIS A 123 9.92 9.46 1.73
C HIS A 123 10.21 10.86 1.17
N TYR A 124 9.20 11.73 1.16
CA TYR A 124 9.32 13.11 0.73
C TYR A 124 9.75 14.08 1.85
N SER A 125 10.03 13.57 3.05
CA SER A 125 10.35 14.38 4.24
C SER A 125 9.26 15.42 4.60
N LEU A 126 8.01 15.16 4.24
CA LEU A 126 6.89 16.09 4.47
C LEU A 126 6.62 16.28 5.97
N GLN A 127 6.74 15.21 6.75
CA GLN A 127 6.47 15.19 8.17
C GLN A 127 7.31 16.19 8.96
N ASN A 128 8.52 16.52 8.49
CA ASN A 128 9.41 17.47 9.15
C ASN A 128 8.82 18.90 9.17
N HIS A 129 7.83 19.16 8.33
CA HIS A 129 7.15 20.45 8.24
C HIS A 129 5.81 20.49 8.99
N LEU A 130 5.33 19.35 9.54
CA LEU A 130 4.09 19.31 10.31
C LEU A 130 4.19 20.21 11.53
N ARG A 131 3.13 20.98 11.75
CA ARG A 131 2.90 21.83 12.92
C ARG A 131 1.79 21.21 13.76
N ALA A 132 1.94 21.26 15.07
CA ALA A 132 0.92 20.81 16.03
C ALA A 132 0.91 21.76 17.23
N ARG A 133 -0.18 21.74 18.02
CA ARG A 133 -0.28 22.56 19.24
C ARG A 133 0.76 22.17 20.28
N GLU A 134 0.96 20.86 20.46
CA GLU A 134 1.84 20.28 21.48
C GLU A 134 2.49 19.01 20.92
N ASN A 135 3.58 18.57 21.55
CA ASN A 135 4.26 17.32 21.23
C ASN A 135 4.59 17.17 19.73
N VAL A 136 5.06 18.24 19.10
CA VAL A 136 5.30 18.30 17.64
C VAL A 136 6.16 17.13 17.16
N GLU A 137 7.26 16.84 17.85
CA GLU A 137 8.14 15.72 17.50
C GLU A 137 7.40 14.37 17.51
N HIS A 138 6.53 14.13 18.50
CA HIS A 138 5.71 12.92 18.54
C HIS A 138 4.73 12.87 17.36
N VAL A 139 4.06 13.99 17.05
CA VAL A 139 3.11 14.08 15.92
C VAL A 139 3.82 13.84 14.59
N GLN A 140 5.00 14.42 14.37
CA GLN A 140 5.80 14.24 13.17
C GLN A 140 6.21 12.77 12.95
N ASN A 141 6.30 11.97 14.02
CA ASN A 141 6.69 10.56 13.97
C ASN A 141 5.50 9.58 14.04
N THR A 142 4.27 10.08 14.16
CA THR A 142 3.08 9.21 14.29
C THR A 142 2.54 8.81 12.91
N PRO A 143 2.38 7.51 12.60
CA PRO A 143 1.94 7.04 11.28
C PRO A 143 0.60 7.62 10.82
N SER A 144 -0.37 7.78 11.72
CA SER A 144 -1.68 8.35 11.38
C SER A 144 -1.58 9.82 10.96
N ALA A 145 -0.74 10.62 11.62
CA ALA A 145 -0.49 12.01 11.25
C ALA A 145 0.26 12.12 9.91
N GLN A 146 1.23 11.25 9.69
CA GLN A 146 1.98 11.17 8.42
C GLN A 146 1.08 10.74 7.25
N ALA A 147 0.19 9.76 7.46
CA ALA A 147 -0.76 9.34 6.45
C ALA A 147 -1.74 10.48 6.08
N THR A 148 -2.34 11.10 7.09
CA THR A 148 -3.23 12.27 6.92
C THR A 148 -2.52 13.40 6.17
N LEU A 149 -1.24 13.64 6.48
CA LEU A 149 -0.42 14.64 5.80
C LEU A 149 -0.26 14.33 4.31
N PHE A 150 0.06 13.09 3.95
CA PHE A 150 0.24 12.71 2.55
C PHE A 150 -1.08 12.81 1.77
N GLU A 151 -2.19 12.36 2.35
CA GLU A 151 -3.53 12.53 1.76
C GLU A 151 -3.84 14.02 1.54
N ALA A 152 -3.62 14.86 2.54
CA ALA A 152 -3.82 16.31 2.42
C ALA A 152 -2.95 16.94 1.34
N TYR A 153 -1.71 16.47 1.19
CA TYR A 153 -0.80 16.92 0.15
C TYR A 153 -1.33 16.58 -1.25
N VAL A 154 -1.81 15.34 -1.46
CA VAL A 154 -2.41 14.92 -2.74
C VAL A 154 -3.59 15.83 -3.11
N ALA A 155 -4.47 16.12 -2.16
CA ALA A 155 -5.58 17.05 -2.39
C ALA A 155 -5.11 18.47 -2.70
N ALA A 156 -4.07 18.96 -2.03
CA ALA A 156 -3.53 20.28 -2.31
C ALA A 156 -2.92 20.37 -3.72
N VAL A 157 -2.23 19.33 -4.19
CA VAL A 157 -1.75 19.24 -5.58
C VAL A 157 -2.91 19.24 -6.57
N PHE A 158 -4.00 18.51 -6.25
CA PHE A 158 -5.19 18.52 -7.08
C PHE A 158 -5.81 19.91 -7.19
N VAL A 159 -5.90 20.66 -6.09
CA VAL A 159 -6.43 22.03 -6.09
C VAL A 159 -5.45 23.01 -6.76
N GLU A 160 -4.15 22.88 -6.53
CA GLU A 160 -3.09 23.70 -7.17
C GLU A 160 -3.11 23.58 -8.69
N SER A 161 -3.33 22.35 -9.18
CA SER A 161 -3.44 22.07 -10.62
C SER A 161 -4.81 22.41 -11.21
N ASN A 162 -5.63 23.20 -10.52
CA ASN A 162 -6.99 23.56 -10.91
C ASN A 162 -7.86 22.33 -11.21
N PHE A 163 -7.82 21.35 -10.29
CA PHE A 163 -8.58 20.10 -10.35
C PHE A 163 -8.20 19.20 -11.55
N ASN A 164 -6.94 19.25 -11.99
CA ASN A 164 -6.46 18.38 -13.05
C ASN A 164 -6.22 16.95 -12.54
N PHE A 165 -7.21 16.08 -12.76
CA PHE A 165 -7.16 14.69 -12.32
C PHE A 165 -6.04 13.89 -12.99
N ALA A 166 -5.78 14.12 -14.28
CA ALA A 166 -4.74 13.41 -15.04
C ALA A 166 -3.35 13.71 -14.48
N PHE A 167 -3.08 14.97 -14.12
CA PHE A 167 -1.81 15.37 -13.51
C PHE A 167 -1.53 14.62 -12.20
N VAL A 168 -2.51 14.55 -11.30
CA VAL A 168 -2.38 13.83 -10.03
C VAL A 168 -2.24 12.32 -10.26
N ARG A 169 -3.03 11.76 -11.20
CA ARG A 169 -2.96 10.35 -11.59
C ARG A 169 -1.55 9.99 -12.08
N ASP A 170 -0.99 10.76 -12.99
CA ASP A 170 0.30 10.45 -13.63
C ASP A 170 1.45 10.52 -12.62
N TRP A 171 1.41 11.49 -11.70
CA TRP A 171 2.34 11.56 -10.58
C TRP A 171 2.24 10.32 -9.68
N LEU A 172 1.02 9.93 -9.26
CA LEU A 172 0.83 8.76 -8.40
C LEU A 172 1.19 7.44 -9.09
N PHE A 173 0.90 7.30 -10.38
CA PHE A 173 1.29 6.15 -11.18
C PHE A 173 2.82 6.04 -11.26
N SER A 174 3.49 7.17 -11.50
CA SER A 174 4.96 7.23 -11.51
C SER A 174 5.54 6.83 -10.15
N LEU A 175 4.93 7.30 -9.05
CA LEU A 175 5.33 6.95 -7.68
C LEU A 175 5.19 5.45 -7.40
N TRP A 176 4.10 4.81 -7.85
CA TRP A 176 3.87 3.39 -7.63
C TRP A 176 4.74 2.49 -8.53
N ASN A 177 4.94 2.87 -9.79
CA ASN A 177 5.80 2.15 -10.73
C ASN A 177 7.25 2.01 -10.21
N LEU A 178 7.76 3.01 -9.49
CA LEU A 178 9.12 2.99 -8.92
C LEU A 178 9.27 2.01 -7.75
N ARG A 179 8.17 1.54 -7.15
CA ARG A 179 8.18 0.73 -5.93
C ARG A 179 7.63 -0.68 -6.09
N THR A 180 6.91 -0.97 -7.17
CA THR A 180 6.51 -2.33 -7.51
C THR A 180 7.61 -3.00 -8.34
N PRO A 181 8.20 -4.13 -7.89
CA PRO A 181 8.95 -4.99 -8.78
C PRO A 181 8.05 -5.39 -9.96
N GLN A 182 8.57 -5.32 -11.18
CA GLN A 182 7.89 -5.84 -12.37
C GLN A 182 7.81 -7.36 -12.34
#